data_AF-A0AAV6HDE1-F1
#
_entry.id   AF-A0AAV6HDE1-F1
#
_cell.length_a   1.000
_cell.length_b   1.000
_cell.length_c   1.000
_cell.angle_alpha   90.00
_cell.angle_beta   90.00
_cell.angle_gamma   90.00
#
_symmetry.space_group_name_H-M   'P 1'
#
loop_
_entity.id
_entity.type
_entity.pdbx_description
1 polymer ?
#
loop_
_entity_poly.entity_id
_entity_poly.type
_entity_poly.pdbx_seq_one_letter_code
_entity_poly.pdbx_strand_id
1 'polypeptide(L)'
;MFDLTANLHSLQFEAGLTDEEKKITYLRSRCAAQTACSCAHALFYCKLAHSFRTHLLKLTDSSAGGGTQRELTQLTQSEMTQRLTQRELTVGIIGGGHLGEQLARALQKHTCITPAHIKVSSRRPEALEELSLMGIECFYDNQRLASWAEVLFLCCLPCHLSQVCDDIRAHLPRHCVVYSFISTVPVKRLSQLLGHTSILRPAYEFVSGDAEWQGFPSVMAALKDVDVIAASCPLSMSCKSF
;
A
#
# COMPACT_ATOMS: atom_id res chain seq x y z
N MET A 1 -3.43 16.63 12.11
CA MET A 1 -3.54 18.04 11.67
C MET A 1 -4.59 18.68 12.56
N PHE A 2 -4.28 19.83 13.17
CA PHE A 2 -5.22 20.57 14.02
C PHE A 2 -6.22 21.29 13.10
N ASP A 3 -7.52 21.11 13.31
CA ASP A 3 -8.54 21.80 12.52
C ASP A 3 -8.65 23.26 12.99
N LEU A 4 -8.01 24.16 12.22
CA LEU A 4 -8.03 25.60 12.46
C LEU A 4 -9.44 26.20 12.41
N THR A 5 -10.41 25.48 11.85
CA THR A 5 -11.81 25.92 11.67
C THR A 5 -12.78 25.34 12.69
N ALA A 6 -12.31 24.54 13.66
CA ALA A 6 -13.18 23.78 14.58
C ALA A 6 -14.23 24.61 15.33
N ASN A 7 -13.93 25.88 15.65
CA ASN A 7 -14.84 26.81 16.34
C ASN A 7 -15.42 27.89 15.42
N LEU A 8 -15.21 27.79 14.11
CA LEU A 8 -15.66 28.76 13.11
C LEU A 8 -16.67 28.07 12.20
N HIS A 9 -17.91 27.92 12.69
CA HIS A 9 -18.97 27.20 11.98
C HIS A 9 -19.18 27.66 10.53
N SER A 10 -19.01 28.94 10.21
CA SER A 10 -19.13 29.46 8.84
C SER A 10 -17.97 29.07 7.90
N LEU A 11 -16.85 28.60 8.45
CA LEU A 11 -15.68 28.12 7.71
C LEU A 11 -15.57 26.60 7.67
N GLN A 12 -16.49 25.89 8.34
CA GLN A 12 -16.57 24.43 8.26
C GLN A 12 -17.06 24.00 6.88
N PHE A 13 -16.62 22.83 6.43
CA PHE A 13 -16.98 22.27 5.13
C PHE A 13 -18.51 22.20 4.94
N GLU A 14 -19.23 21.89 6.02
CA GLU A 14 -20.67 21.69 6.07
C GLU A 14 -21.47 22.99 5.88
N ALA A 15 -20.85 24.15 6.14
CA ALA A 15 -21.51 25.45 6.06
C ALA A 15 -21.85 25.88 4.64
N GLY A 16 -21.07 25.42 3.66
CA GLY A 16 -21.29 25.70 2.24
C GLY A 16 -22.23 24.71 1.55
N LEU A 17 -22.73 23.68 2.25
CA LEU A 17 -23.52 22.61 1.67
C LEU A 17 -25.02 22.95 1.66
N THR A 18 -25.67 22.62 0.55
CA THR A 18 -27.13 22.54 0.47
C THR A 18 -27.67 21.40 1.33
N ASP A 19 -28.97 21.41 1.64
CA ASP A 19 -29.57 20.35 2.46
C ASP A 19 -29.54 18.98 1.77
N GLU A 20 -29.54 18.92 0.44
CA GLU A 20 -29.34 17.67 -0.31
C GLU A 20 -27.88 17.17 -0.21
N GLU A 21 -26.90 18.07 -0.28
CA GLU A 21 -25.49 17.70 -0.13
C GLU A 21 -25.16 17.26 1.30
N LYS A 22 -25.82 17.84 2.32
CA LYS A 22 -25.69 17.37 3.71
C LYS A 22 -26.09 15.91 3.87
N LYS A 23 -27.08 15.42 3.11
CA LYS A 23 -27.52 14.01 3.15
C LYS A 23 -26.46 13.02 2.66
N ILE A 24 -25.47 13.47 1.88
CA ILE A 24 -24.41 12.62 1.33
C ILE A 24 -23.05 12.80 2.02
N THR A 25 -22.98 13.59 3.10
CA THR A 25 -21.75 13.83 3.88
C THR A 25 -21.14 12.53 4.43
N TYR A 26 -21.96 11.51 4.71
CA TYR A 26 -21.51 10.19 5.14
C TYR A 26 -20.50 9.54 4.16
N LEU A 27 -20.56 9.89 2.87
CA LEU A 27 -19.62 9.38 1.86
C LEU A 27 -18.17 9.78 2.16
N ARG A 28 -17.94 10.89 2.87
CA ARG A 28 -16.61 11.30 3.31
C ARG A 28 -16.02 10.31 4.30
N SER A 29 -16.81 9.93 5.32
CA SER A 29 -16.41 8.91 6.30
C SER A 29 -16.17 7.57 5.63
N ARG A 30 -17.01 7.17 4.67
CA ARG A 30 -16.81 5.93 3.89
C ARG A 30 -15.55 5.95 3.03
N CYS A 31 -15.25 7.09 2.39
CA CYS A 31 -14.01 7.25 1.64
C CYS A 31 -12.76 7.16 2.53
N ALA A 32 -12.82 7.76 3.72
CA ALA A 32 -11.77 7.64 4.72
C ALA A 32 -11.62 6.18 5.19
N ALA A 33 -12.73 5.49 5.48
CA ALA A 33 -12.76 4.09 5.86
C ALA A 33 -12.11 3.20 4.79
N GLN A 34 -12.52 3.38 3.53
CA GLN A 34 -11.97 2.64 2.40
C GLN A 34 -10.46 2.86 2.27
N THR A 35 -9.98 4.09 2.49
CA THR A 35 -8.55 4.41 2.46
C THR A 35 -7.81 3.71 3.59
N ALA A 36 -8.34 3.78 4.82
CA ALA A 36 -7.76 3.11 5.98
C ALA A 36 -7.66 1.59 5.76
N CYS A 37 -8.69 0.98 5.20
CA CYS A 37 -8.75 -0.47 4.99
C CYS A 37 -7.90 -0.92 3.83
N SER A 38 -7.83 -0.10 2.78
CA SER A 38 -6.87 -0.27 1.70
C SER A 38 -5.43 -0.29 2.21
N CYS A 39 -5.07 0.64 3.08
CA CYS A 39 -3.76 0.62 3.72
C CYS A 39 -3.59 -0.60 4.65
N ALA A 40 -4.58 -0.93 5.48
CA ALA A 40 -4.51 -2.08 6.39
C ALA A 40 -4.30 -3.41 5.65
N HIS A 41 -5.04 -3.64 4.56
CA HIS A 41 -4.95 -4.87 3.76
C HIS A 41 -3.64 -4.96 2.99
N ALA A 42 -3.15 -3.84 2.45
CA ALA A 42 -1.83 -3.80 1.82
C ALA A 42 -0.69 -4.05 2.82
N LEU A 43 -0.79 -3.49 4.04
CA LEU A 43 0.14 -3.78 5.13
C LEU A 43 0.13 -5.26 5.51
N PHE A 44 -1.05 -5.83 5.67
CA PHE A 44 -1.21 -7.26 5.94
C PHE A 44 -0.54 -8.09 4.85
N TYR A 45 -0.81 -7.78 3.58
CA TYR A 45 -0.22 -8.46 2.44
C TYR A 45 1.32 -8.36 2.43
N CYS A 46 1.88 -7.16 2.61
CA CYS A 46 3.33 -6.96 2.64
C CYS A 46 3.99 -7.72 3.81
N LYS A 47 3.38 -7.73 5.00
CA LYS A 47 3.86 -8.52 6.14
C LYS A 47 3.84 -10.01 5.84
N LEU A 48 2.76 -10.49 5.22
CA LEU A 48 2.60 -11.88 4.82
C LEU A 48 3.66 -12.28 3.78
N ALA A 49 3.82 -11.48 2.72
CA ALA A 49 4.82 -11.71 1.68
C ALA A 49 6.25 -11.70 2.23
N HIS A 50 6.57 -10.76 3.12
CA HIS A 50 7.86 -10.73 3.81
C HIS A 50 8.07 -11.98 4.68
N SER A 51 7.06 -12.39 5.46
CA SER A 51 7.13 -13.59 6.30
C SER A 51 7.36 -14.85 5.47
N PHE A 52 6.60 -15.03 4.37
CA PHE A 52 6.81 -16.15 3.45
C PHE A 52 8.21 -16.15 2.85
N ARG A 53 8.70 -15.00 2.37
CA ARG A 53 10.04 -14.90 1.80
C ARG A 53 11.12 -15.27 2.80
N THR A 54 11.07 -14.72 4.01
CA THR A 54 12.05 -15.04 5.06
C THR A 54 12.02 -16.52 5.44
N HIS A 55 10.84 -17.15 5.42
CA HIS A 55 10.72 -18.59 5.68
C HIS A 55 11.30 -19.43 4.54
N LEU A 56 10.99 -19.10 3.28
CA LEU A 56 11.54 -19.79 2.10
C LEU A 56 13.07 -19.69 2.05
N LEU A 57 13.63 -18.53 2.36
CA LEU A 57 15.08 -18.33 2.41
C LEU A 57 15.76 -19.18 3.49
N LYS A 58 15.13 -19.33 4.66
CA LYS A 58 15.62 -20.23 5.72
C LYS A 58 15.62 -21.69 5.27
N LEU A 59 14.60 -22.12 4.53
CA LEU A 59 14.53 -23.48 3.98
C LEU A 59 15.62 -23.72 2.93
N THR A 60 15.86 -22.77 2.03
CA THR A 60 16.92 -22.90 1.01
C THR A 60 18.30 -22.90 1.63
N ASP A 61 18.55 -22.07 2.63
CA ASP A 61 19.83 -22.02 3.35
C ASP A 61 20.07 -23.33 4.14
N SER A 62 19.01 -23.94 4.68
CA SER A 62 19.08 -25.23 5.38
C SER A 62 19.30 -26.42 4.44
N SER A 63 18.78 -26.33 3.21
CA SER A 63 18.90 -27.38 2.17
C SER A 63 20.27 -27.40 1.49
N ALA A 64 20.98 -26.26 1.47
CA ALA A 64 22.34 -26.16 0.97
C ALA A 64 23.41 -26.68 1.96
N GLY A 65 23.00 -27.12 3.16
CA GLY A 65 23.86 -27.61 4.24
C GLY A 65 24.55 -28.96 4.04
N GLY A 66 24.72 -29.43 2.79
CA GLY A 66 25.60 -30.55 2.44
C GLY A 66 27.05 -30.14 2.12
N GLY A 67 27.35 -28.84 2.04
CA GLY A 67 28.67 -28.31 1.70
C GLY A 67 29.13 -27.20 2.64
N THR A 68 30.10 -27.54 3.49
CA THR A 68 31.07 -26.64 4.15
C THR A 68 30.50 -25.53 5.04
N GLN A 69 30.24 -25.90 6.28
CA GLN A 69 29.92 -25.05 7.46
C GLN A 69 31.02 -24.02 7.85
N ARG A 70 31.99 -23.69 6.97
CA ARG A 70 33.16 -22.83 7.29
C ARG A 70 33.09 -21.39 6.77
N GLU A 71 32.15 -21.02 5.91
CA GLU A 71 32.08 -19.64 5.36
C GLU A 71 31.16 -18.68 6.14
N LEU A 72 30.27 -19.17 7.01
CA LEU A 72 29.35 -18.31 7.77
C LEU A 72 29.99 -17.67 9.03
N THR A 73 31.19 -18.07 9.42
CA THR A 73 31.87 -17.55 10.63
C THR A 73 32.78 -16.36 10.39
N GLN A 74 32.88 -15.85 9.14
CA GLN A 74 33.75 -14.71 8.79
C GLN A 74 33.04 -13.54 8.09
N LEU A 75 31.71 -13.51 8.07
CA LEU A 75 31.01 -12.35 7.51
C LEU A 75 31.01 -11.21 8.53
N THR A 76 31.56 -10.07 8.13
CA THR A 76 31.56 -8.84 8.93
C THR A 76 30.12 -8.37 9.18
N GLN A 77 29.90 -7.61 10.26
CA GLN A 77 28.59 -7.05 10.60
C GLN A 77 27.96 -6.28 9.43
N SER A 78 28.79 -5.61 8.60
CA SER A 78 28.40 -4.91 7.39
C SER A 78 27.93 -5.85 6.26
N GLU A 79 28.61 -6.97 6.03
CA GLU A 79 28.24 -7.93 4.98
C GLU A 79 26.97 -8.71 5.34
N MET A 80 26.79 -9.02 6.63
CA MET A 80 25.56 -9.63 7.14
C MET A 80 24.37 -8.68 6.99
N THR A 81 24.54 -7.39 7.34
CA THR A 81 23.52 -6.36 7.16
C THR A 81 23.19 -6.16 5.67
N GLN A 82 24.21 -6.17 4.80
CA GLN A 82 24.04 -6.04 3.35
C GLN A 82 23.33 -7.25 2.71
N ARG A 83 23.57 -8.48 3.18
CA ARG A 83 22.82 -9.66 2.74
C ARG A 83 21.38 -9.68 3.23
N LEU A 84 21.12 -9.14 4.42
CA LEU A 84 19.77 -9.00 4.96
C LEU A 84 18.97 -7.93 4.22
N THR A 85 19.59 -6.79 3.88
CA THR A 85 18.95 -5.74 3.08
C THR A 85 18.69 -6.20 1.63
N GLN A 86 19.62 -6.93 0.99
CA GLN A 86 19.38 -7.54 -0.33
C GLN A 86 18.24 -8.59 -0.35
N ARG A 87 17.77 -9.03 0.82
CA ARG A 87 16.69 -10.01 0.98
C ARG A 87 15.35 -9.37 1.39
N GLU A 88 15.28 -8.04 1.50
CA GLU A 88 14.04 -7.33 1.81
C GLU A 88 13.09 -7.26 0.60
N LEU A 89 11.80 -7.24 0.91
CA LEU A 89 10.72 -7.16 -0.09
C LEU A 89 10.73 -5.77 -0.74
N THR A 90 10.89 -5.70 -2.06
CA THR A 90 10.82 -4.43 -2.79
C THR A 90 9.37 -4.05 -3.11
N VAL A 91 8.97 -2.87 -2.66
CA VAL A 91 7.59 -2.37 -2.81
C VAL A 91 7.58 -1.11 -3.67
N GLY A 92 6.91 -1.19 -4.82
CA GLY A 92 6.67 -0.05 -5.70
C GLY A 92 5.24 0.46 -5.59
N ILE A 93 5.05 1.77 -5.66
CA ILE A 93 3.74 2.43 -5.69
C ILE A 93 3.64 3.32 -6.93
N ILE A 94 2.71 3.02 -7.83
CA ILE A 94 2.37 3.89 -8.96
C ILE A 94 1.20 4.78 -8.56
N GLY A 95 1.46 6.09 -8.49
CA GLY A 95 0.51 7.13 -8.12
C GLY A 95 0.71 7.64 -6.71
N GLY A 96 1.40 8.77 -6.56
CA GLY A 96 1.55 9.52 -5.30
C GLY A 96 0.39 10.47 -5.02
N GLY A 97 -0.85 10.01 -5.21
CA GLY A 97 -2.04 10.73 -4.76
C GLY A 97 -2.34 10.45 -3.28
N HIS A 98 -3.54 10.83 -2.82
CA HIS A 98 -3.96 10.64 -1.42
C HIS A 98 -3.72 9.20 -0.91
N LEU A 99 -4.22 8.18 -1.62
CA LEU A 99 -4.05 6.79 -1.21
C LEU A 99 -2.59 6.32 -1.26
N GLY A 100 -1.87 6.61 -2.35
CA GLY A 100 -0.49 6.16 -2.52
C GLY A 100 0.47 6.77 -1.49
N GLU A 101 0.27 8.04 -1.15
CA GLU A 101 1.04 8.71 -0.12
C GLU A 101 0.75 8.13 1.29
N GLN A 102 -0.53 7.95 1.64
CA GLN A 102 -0.90 7.32 2.92
C GLN A 102 -0.36 5.89 3.01
N LEU A 103 -0.41 5.13 1.91
CA LEU A 103 0.15 3.79 1.85
C LEU A 103 1.67 3.78 2.05
N ALA A 104 2.41 4.67 1.39
CA ALA A 104 3.86 4.77 1.56
C ALA A 104 4.24 5.06 3.03
N ARG A 105 3.54 6.00 3.67
CA ARG A 105 3.73 6.32 5.10
C ARG A 105 3.37 5.14 6.00
N ALA A 106 2.25 4.47 5.71
CA ALA A 106 1.80 3.32 6.47
C ALA A 106 2.82 2.17 6.39
N LEU A 107 3.30 1.86 5.18
CA LEU A 107 4.32 0.82 4.95
C LEU A 107 5.58 1.08 5.77
N GLN A 108 6.10 2.30 5.69
CA GLN A 108 7.32 2.69 6.40
C GLN A 108 7.20 2.62 7.92
N LYS A 109 6.01 2.93 8.48
CA LYS A 109 5.82 2.92 9.95
C LYS A 109 5.35 1.59 10.53
N HIS A 110 4.62 0.76 9.77
CA HIS A 110 3.95 -0.42 10.29
C HIS A 110 4.50 -1.74 9.77
N THR A 111 5.48 -1.73 8.86
CA THR A 111 6.17 -2.94 8.38
C THR A 111 7.65 -2.89 8.73
N CYS A 112 8.35 -4.00 8.49
CA CYS A 112 9.80 -4.09 8.59
C CYS A 112 10.54 -3.70 7.29
N ILE A 113 9.83 -3.17 6.29
CA ILE A 113 10.41 -2.79 5.00
C ILE A 113 11.09 -1.44 5.16
N THR A 114 12.39 -1.38 4.88
CA THR A 114 13.14 -0.13 5.00
C THR A 114 12.76 0.87 3.91
N PRO A 115 12.92 2.19 4.14
CA PRO A 115 12.59 3.23 3.14
C PRO A 115 13.28 3.01 1.78
N ALA A 116 14.50 2.46 1.77
CA ALA A 116 15.24 2.14 0.54
C ALA A 116 14.56 1.05 -0.33
N HIS A 117 13.69 0.24 0.27
CA HIS A 117 12.90 -0.80 -0.38
C HIS A 117 11.44 -0.38 -0.62
N ILE A 118 11.14 0.91 -0.47
CA ILE A 118 9.86 1.52 -0.87
C ILE A 118 10.16 2.60 -1.91
N LYS A 119 9.48 2.55 -3.05
CA LYS A 119 9.64 3.55 -4.12
C LYS A 119 8.30 3.99 -4.67
N VAL A 120 8.19 5.27 -5.02
CA VAL A 120 6.96 5.86 -5.56
C VAL A 120 7.22 6.48 -6.92
N SER A 121 6.45 6.06 -7.92
CA SER A 121 6.38 6.73 -9.22
C SER A 121 5.15 7.63 -9.24
N SER A 122 5.34 8.93 -9.43
CA SER A 122 4.28 9.93 -9.49
C SER A 122 4.61 10.98 -10.53
N ARG A 123 3.60 11.53 -11.22
CA ARG A 123 3.79 12.61 -12.22
C ARG A 123 4.34 13.90 -11.63
N ARG A 124 4.14 14.10 -10.32
CA ARG A 124 4.60 15.26 -9.54
C ARG A 124 5.40 14.78 -8.34
N PRO A 125 6.61 14.23 -8.54
CA PRO A 125 7.41 13.72 -7.43
C PRO A 125 7.80 14.83 -6.44
N GLU A 126 7.88 16.09 -6.89
CA GLU A 126 8.11 17.26 -6.05
C GLU A 126 7.02 17.49 -4.99
N ALA A 127 5.79 17.02 -5.23
CA ALA A 127 4.71 17.08 -4.26
C ALA A 127 4.84 16.04 -3.13
N LEU A 128 5.84 15.14 -3.20
CA LEU A 128 6.10 14.07 -2.24
C LEU A 128 7.37 14.34 -1.41
N GLU A 129 7.67 15.62 -1.15
CA GLU A 129 8.83 16.04 -0.37
C GLU A 129 8.89 15.34 1.00
N GLU A 130 7.75 15.24 1.70
CA GLU A 130 7.70 14.56 2.99
C GLU A 130 8.08 13.08 2.91
N LEU A 131 7.70 12.38 1.84
CA LEU A 131 8.14 10.98 1.64
C LEU A 131 9.64 10.90 1.35
N SER A 132 10.15 11.87 0.60
CA SER A 132 11.58 11.97 0.28
C SER A 132 12.40 12.22 1.55
N LEU A 133 11.94 13.09 2.45
CA LEU A 133 12.53 13.32 3.78
C LEU A 133 12.48 12.06 4.67
N MET A 134 11.50 11.18 4.44
CA MET A 134 11.39 9.87 5.09
C MET A 134 12.32 8.80 4.48
N GLY A 135 13.12 9.17 3.47
CA GLY A 135 14.07 8.30 2.79
C GLY A 135 13.46 7.44 1.66
N ILE A 136 12.22 7.72 1.26
CA ILE A 136 11.52 7.00 0.18
C ILE A 136 11.84 7.68 -1.15
N GLU A 137 12.38 6.91 -2.10
CA GLU A 137 12.71 7.43 -3.43
C GLU A 137 11.41 7.73 -4.21
N CYS A 138 11.19 9.01 -4.53
CA CYS A 138 10.05 9.49 -5.31
C CYS A 138 10.54 10.04 -6.66
N PHE A 139 10.00 9.51 -7.77
CA PHE A 139 10.41 9.88 -9.14
C PHE A 139 9.24 9.71 -10.12
N TYR A 140 9.46 9.91 -11.41
CA TYR A 140 8.48 9.63 -12.45
C TYR A 140 9.06 8.71 -13.53
N ASP A 141 8.94 7.40 -13.31
CA ASP A 141 9.34 6.36 -14.26
C ASP A 141 8.65 5.04 -13.89
N ASN A 142 7.50 4.77 -14.51
CA ASN A 142 6.71 3.58 -14.23
C ASN A 142 7.46 2.30 -14.66
N GLN A 143 8.28 2.37 -15.70
CA GLN A 143 8.99 1.22 -16.28
C GLN A 143 10.11 0.75 -15.35
N ARG A 144 10.92 1.70 -14.88
CA ARG A 144 11.97 1.46 -13.87
C ARG A 144 11.36 0.91 -12.58
N LEU A 145 10.24 1.47 -12.13
CA LEU A 145 9.60 1.00 -10.91
C LEU A 145 9.04 -0.43 -11.05
N ALA A 146 8.36 -0.71 -12.16
CA ALA A 146 7.77 -2.03 -12.43
C ALA A 146 8.84 -3.13 -12.56
N SER A 147 9.98 -2.82 -13.19
CA SER A 147 11.10 -3.76 -13.34
C SER A 147 11.76 -4.11 -12.01
N TRP A 148 11.66 -3.23 -11.02
CA TRP A 148 12.34 -3.35 -9.72
C TRP A 148 11.45 -3.95 -8.62
N ALA A 149 10.14 -3.72 -8.67
CA ALA A 149 9.23 -4.07 -7.58
C ALA A 149 8.81 -5.55 -7.61
N GLU A 150 8.84 -6.21 -6.45
CA GLU A 150 8.23 -7.52 -6.24
C GLU A 150 6.74 -7.39 -5.89
N VAL A 151 6.36 -6.30 -5.23
CA VAL A 151 4.96 -5.92 -5.02
C VAL A 151 4.74 -4.53 -5.60
N LEU A 152 3.88 -4.43 -6.60
CA LEU A 152 3.57 -3.18 -7.29
C LEU A 152 2.13 -2.75 -7.01
N PHE A 153 1.97 -1.68 -6.23
CA PHE A 153 0.67 -1.09 -5.94
C PHE A 153 0.24 -0.12 -7.05
N LEU A 154 -0.94 -0.34 -7.62
CA LEU A 154 -1.58 0.60 -8.54
C LEU A 154 -2.54 1.51 -7.77
N CYS A 155 -2.08 2.73 -7.50
CA CYS A 155 -2.81 3.80 -6.82
C CYS A 155 -3.13 4.98 -7.76
N CYS A 156 -3.16 4.73 -9.08
CA CYS A 156 -3.50 5.74 -10.07
C CYS A 156 -5.03 5.88 -10.24
N LEU A 157 -5.46 7.03 -10.77
CA LEU A 157 -6.87 7.24 -11.13
C LEU A 157 -7.29 6.31 -12.27
N PRO A 158 -8.57 5.87 -12.33
CA PRO A 158 -9.05 4.97 -13.39
C PRO A 158 -8.79 5.48 -14.81
N CYS A 159 -8.87 6.79 -15.04
CA CYS A 159 -8.62 7.41 -16.35
C CYS A 159 -7.15 7.27 -16.82
N HIS A 160 -6.20 7.07 -15.92
CA HIS A 160 -4.79 6.88 -16.26
C HIS A 160 -4.40 5.40 -16.38
N LEU A 161 -5.31 4.47 -16.07
CA LEU A 161 -4.96 3.05 -15.99
C LEU A 161 -4.43 2.51 -17.31
N SER A 162 -5.06 2.84 -18.45
CA SER A 162 -4.61 2.36 -19.76
C SER A 162 -3.16 2.74 -20.03
N GLN A 163 -2.81 4.02 -19.85
CA GLN A 163 -1.43 4.50 -20.03
C GLN A 163 -0.46 3.81 -19.06
N VAL A 164 -0.84 3.69 -17.78
CA VAL A 164 0.01 3.02 -16.77
C VAL A 164 0.24 1.55 -17.15
N CYS A 165 -0.80 0.84 -17.61
CA CYS A 165 -0.67 -0.54 -18.07
C CYS A 165 0.27 -0.66 -19.27
N ASP A 166 0.15 0.25 -20.24
CA ASP A 166 1.00 0.27 -21.43
C ASP A 166 2.47 0.51 -21.06
N ASP A 167 2.75 1.41 -20.10
CA ASP A 167 4.11 1.66 -19.61
C ASP A 167 4.73 0.40 -19.00
N ILE A 168 3.99 -0.31 -18.14
CA ILE A 168 4.57 -1.34 -17.27
C ILE A 168 4.49 -2.76 -17.83
N ARG A 169 3.59 -3.04 -18.79
CA ARG A 169 3.30 -4.41 -19.28
C ARG A 169 4.55 -5.19 -19.70
N ALA A 170 5.49 -4.56 -20.40
CA ALA A 170 6.72 -5.21 -20.85
C ALA A 170 7.80 -5.36 -19.77
N HIS A 171 7.59 -4.70 -18.62
CA HIS A 171 8.57 -4.53 -17.56
C HIS A 171 8.23 -5.32 -16.30
N LEU A 172 7.05 -5.94 -16.21
CA LEU A 172 6.62 -6.72 -15.05
C LEU A 172 7.33 -8.08 -14.97
N PRO A 173 8.13 -8.34 -13.92
CA PRO A 173 8.68 -9.67 -13.69
C PRO A 173 7.56 -10.69 -13.40
N ARG A 174 7.76 -11.96 -13.79
CA ARG A 174 6.77 -13.03 -13.55
C ARG A 174 6.39 -13.19 -12.07
N HIS A 175 7.33 -12.94 -11.17
CA HIS A 175 7.15 -13.06 -9.72
C HIS A 175 6.54 -11.80 -9.08
N CYS A 176 6.48 -10.68 -9.80
CA CYS A 176 5.89 -9.44 -9.30
C CYS A 176 4.40 -9.63 -9.05
N VAL A 177 3.90 -9.18 -7.91
CA VAL A 177 2.46 -9.16 -7.62
C VAL A 177 1.95 -7.74 -7.85
N VAL A 178 1.02 -7.59 -8.78
CA VAL A 178 0.35 -6.32 -9.02
C VAL A 178 -0.86 -6.21 -8.10
N TYR A 179 -0.81 -5.31 -7.13
CA TYR A 179 -1.89 -5.04 -6.20
C TYR A 179 -2.66 -3.80 -6.66
N SER A 180 -3.88 -3.96 -7.18
CA SER A 180 -4.66 -2.85 -7.73
C SER A 180 -5.75 -2.35 -6.79
N PHE A 181 -5.73 -1.07 -6.44
CA PHE A 181 -6.81 -0.41 -5.69
C PHE A 181 -7.92 0.15 -6.58
N ILE A 182 -7.84 -0.07 -7.90
CA ILE A 182 -8.80 0.47 -8.85
C ILE A 182 -10.03 -0.45 -8.86
N SER A 183 -11.00 -0.12 -8.02
CA SER A 183 -12.19 -0.96 -7.77
C SER A 183 -13.07 -1.16 -9.00
N THR A 184 -13.06 -0.22 -9.96
CA THR A 184 -13.93 -0.23 -11.14
C THR A 184 -13.49 -1.19 -12.25
N VAL A 185 -12.30 -1.81 -12.13
CA VAL A 185 -11.75 -2.65 -13.19
C VAL A 185 -11.63 -4.11 -12.72
N PRO A 186 -12.34 -5.06 -13.35
CA PRO A 186 -12.25 -6.47 -12.99
C PRO A 186 -10.84 -7.04 -13.17
N VAL A 187 -10.46 -8.01 -12.33
CA VAL A 187 -9.15 -8.68 -12.39
C VAL A 187 -8.86 -9.26 -13.78
N LYS A 188 -9.87 -9.82 -14.45
CA LYS A 188 -9.74 -10.33 -15.83
C LYS A 188 -9.32 -9.24 -16.82
N ARG A 189 -9.86 -8.03 -16.68
CA ARG A 189 -9.50 -6.89 -17.53
C ARG A 189 -8.09 -6.38 -17.20
N LEU A 190 -7.74 -6.30 -15.92
CA LEU A 190 -6.38 -5.97 -15.49
C LEU A 190 -5.36 -6.97 -16.06
N SER A 191 -5.65 -8.27 -15.99
CA SER A 191 -4.78 -9.31 -16.54
C SER A 191 -4.55 -9.17 -18.04
N GLN A 192 -5.61 -8.86 -18.80
CA GLN A 192 -5.49 -8.60 -20.23
C GLN A 192 -4.67 -7.34 -20.57
N LEU A 193 -4.89 -6.25 -19.82
CA LEU A 193 -4.17 -4.99 -20.01
C LEU A 193 -2.69 -5.13 -19.68
N LEU A 194 -2.38 -5.74 -18.54
CA LEU A 194 -1.02 -5.92 -18.03
C LEU A 194 -0.28 -7.08 -18.69
N GLY A 195 -0.97 -7.99 -19.37
CA GLY A 195 -0.36 -9.24 -19.84
C GLY A 195 0.21 -10.09 -18.71
N HIS A 196 -0.37 -9.98 -17.51
CA HIS A 196 0.17 -10.53 -16.26
C HIS A 196 -0.89 -11.31 -15.49
N THR A 197 -0.48 -12.34 -14.75
CA THR A 197 -1.41 -13.24 -14.05
C THR A 197 -1.40 -13.05 -12.54
N SER A 198 -0.29 -12.59 -11.96
CA SER A 198 -0.16 -12.36 -10.53
C SER A 198 -0.75 -10.99 -10.17
N ILE A 199 -2.07 -10.95 -10.05
CA ILE A 199 -2.84 -9.73 -9.79
C ILE A 199 -3.73 -9.95 -8.57
N LEU A 200 -3.60 -9.07 -7.58
CA LEU A 200 -4.48 -9.00 -6.43
C LEU A 200 -5.31 -7.72 -6.53
N ARG A 201 -6.62 -7.82 -6.31
CA ARG A 201 -7.53 -6.68 -6.22
C ARG A 201 -8.46 -6.90 -5.04
N PRO A 202 -8.35 -6.13 -3.95
CA PRO A 202 -9.30 -6.22 -2.86
C PRO A 202 -10.69 -5.78 -3.32
N ALA A 203 -11.72 -6.37 -2.72
CA ALA A 203 -13.11 -5.98 -2.89
C ALA A 203 -13.63 -5.49 -1.54
N TYR A 204 -14.27 -4.33 -1.54
CA TYR A 204 -14.88 -3.70 -0.37
C TYR A 204 -16.38 -3.57 -0.64
N GLU A 205 -17.22 -3.91 0.32
CA GLU A 205 -18.69 -3.94 0.22
C GLU A 205 -19.34 -3.46 1.51
N PHE A 206 -20.16 -2.41 1.47
CA PHE A 206 -20.62 -1.76 2.69
C PHE A 206 -21.75 -2.51 3.38
N VAL A 207 -21.45 -3.23 4.48
CA VAL A 207 -22.41 -4.18 5.09
C VAL A 207 -23.32 -3.56 6.14
N SER A 208 -22.99 -2.44 6.79
CA SER A 208 -23.89 -1.51 7.51
C SER A 208 -23.17 -0.80 8.67
N GLY A 209 -23.66 0.41 9.02
CA GLY A 209 -23.20 1.18 10.18
C GLY A 209 -21.97 2.03 9.89
N ASP A 210 -22.09 3.35 10.04
CA ASP A 210 -20.94 4.26 9.86
C ASP A 210 -20.17 4.49 11.18
N ALA A 211 -20.65 3.96 12.32
CA ALA A 211 -20.16 4.30 13.67
C ALA A 211 -18.68 3.93 13.89
N GLU A 212 -18.26 2.78 13.39
CA GLU A 212 -16.87 2.27 13.50
C GLU A 212 -15.88 3.09 12.65
N TRP A 213 -16.39 3.88 11.70
CA TRP A 213 -15.60 4.63 10.71
C TRP A 213 -15.65 6.15 10.92
N GLN A 214 -16.31 6.60 11.98
CA GLN A 214 -16.38 8.01 12.34
C GLN A 214 -15.23 8.38 13.27
N GLY A 215 -14.66 9.56 13.05
CA GLY A 215 -13.85 10.24 14.08
C GLY A 215 -12.35 9.96 14.11
N PHE A 216 -11.78 9.12 13.22
CA PHE A 216 -10.32 9.04 13.14
C PHE A 216 -9.73 10.20 12.33
N PRO A 217 -8.73 10.94 12.86
CA PRO A 217 -8.21 12.14 12.23
C PRO A 217 -7.25 11.87 11.05
N SER A 218 -6.81 10.62 10.88
CA SER A 218 -5.92 10.21 9.78
C SER A 218 -5.89 8.69 9.63
N VAL A 219 -5.47 8.20 8.46
CA VAL A 219 -5.21 6.77 8.22
C VAL A 219 -4.25 6.19 9.26
N MET A 220 -3.22 6.95 9.65
CA MET A 220 -2.24 6.52 10.65
C MET A 220 -2.84 6.36 12.06
N ALA A 221 -3.89 7.13 12.38
CA ALA A 221 -4.63 6.97 13.63
C ALA A 221 -5.53 5.73 13.56
N ALA A 222 -6.25 5.55 12.46
CA ALA A 222 -7.06 4.36 12.19
C ALA A 222 -6.25 3.06 12.28
N LEU A 223 -5.02 3.04 11.74
CA LEU A 223 -4.13 1.87 11.78
C LEU A 223 -3.55 1.56 13.18
N LYS A 224 -3.87 2.34 14.20
CA LYS A 224 -3.52 2.09 15.60
C LYS A 224 -4.74 1.80 16.48
N ASP A 225 -5.92 2.09 15.97
CA ASP A 225 -7.17 1.90 16.67
C ASP A 225 -7.55 0.42 16.63
N VAL A 226 -7.80 -0.17 17.81
CA VAL A 226 -8.06 -1.60 17.95
C VAL A 226 -9.36 -2.01 17.28
N ASP A 227 -10.39 -1.16 17.36
CA ASP A 227 -11.70 -1.45 16.79
C ASP A 227 -11.65 -1.36 15.26
N VAL A 228 -10.95 -0.34 14.74
CA VAL A 228 -10.71 -0.20 13.29
C VAL A 228 -9.85 -1.35 12.75
N ILE A 229 -8.84 -1.80 13.49
CA ILE A 229 -8.03 -2.97 13.09
C ILE A 229 -8.87 -4.24 13.08
N ALA A 230 -9.70 -4.45 14.11
CA ALA A 230 -10.59 -5.60 14.20
C ALA A 230 -11.61 -5.61 13.05
N ALA A 231 -12.23 -4.46 12.77
CA ALA A 231 -13.18 -4.30 11.67
C ALA A 231 -12.52 -4.40 10.28
N SER A 232 -11.28 -3.95 10.15
CA SER A 232 -10.49 -4.07 8.90
C SER A 232 -9.83 -5.42 8.68
N CYS A 233 -9.95 -6.38 9.61
CA CYS A 233 -9.26 -7.65 9.52
C CYS A 233 -9.79 -8.52 8.35
N PRO A 234 -8.96 -8.86 7.35
CA PRO A 234 -9.40 -9.67 6.20
C PRO A 234 -9.72 -11.13 6.55
N LEU A 235 -9.43 -11.57 7.79
CA LEU A 235 -9.63 -12.94 8.27
C LEU A 235 -10.77 -13.06 9.30
N SER A 236 -11.42 -11.94 9.66
CA SER A 236 -12.54 -11.96 10.60
C SER A 236 -13.71 -12.76 10.00
N MET A 237 -14.11 -13.86 10.67
CA MET A 237 -15.22 -14.73 10.26
C MET A 237 -16.60 -14.07 10.46
N SER A 238 -16.66 -12.99 11.25
CA SER A 238 -17.81 -12.09 11.26
C SER A 238 -17.66 -11.21 10.04
N CYS A 239 -18.22 -11.65 8.90
CA CYS A 239 -18.21 -10.92 7.64
C CYS A 239 -19.01 -9.60 7.79
N LYS A 240 -18.40 -8.62 8.44
CA LYS A 240 -18.76 -7.20 8.34
C LYS A 240 -17.85 -6.63 7.26
N SER A 241 -18.17 -6.94 6.00
CA SER A 241 -17.46 -6.36 4.88
C SER A 241 -17.66 -4.84 4.85
N PHE A 242 -16.68 -4.15 4.25
CA PHE A 242 -16.49 -2.70 4.24
C PHE A 242 -17.46 -1.82 3.54
#